data_AF-A0A0M4PUU0-F1
#
_entry.id   AF-A0A0M4PUU0-F1
#
_cell.length_a   1.000
_cell.length_b   1.000
_cell.length_c   1.000
_cell.angle_alpha   90.00
_cell.angle_beta   90.00
_cell.angle_gamma   90.00
#
_symmetry.space_group_name_H-M   'P 1'
#
loop_
_entity.id
_entity.type
_entity.pdbx_description
1 polymer ?
#
loop_
_entity_poly.entity_id
_entity_poly.type
_entity_poly.pdbx_seq_one_letter_code
_entity_poly.pdbx_strand_id
1 'polypeptide(L)'
;MIKLADALTSGDHVCAVPDSTEHLGELAAAYVAHGLDRGERILYFDDDGAADVLLRRLVEDGVEVDDPLRHGQLEILPAERTRRTFRTPLSDVHAGMSGEVARSRELGWNGTRMTGQMHSVLEAGAAGTLPSTTACWPGSSARARAG
;
A
#
# COMPACT_ATOMS: atom_id res chain seq x y z
N MET A 1 16.47 2.06 8.03
CA MET A 1 16.60 1.35 9.33
C MET A 1 15.64 0.17 9.26
N ILE A 2 16.10 -1.04 9.55
CA ILE A 2 15.22 -2.21 9.61
C ILE A 2 14.53 -2.18 10.97
N LYS A 3 13.21 -2.15 10.98
CA LYS A 3 12.37 -2.27 12.19
C LYS A 3 11.59 -3.58 12.11
N LEU A 4 11.38 -4.21 13.26
CA LEU A 4 10.41 -5.29 13.39
C LEU A 4 8.99 -4.70 13.35
N ALA A 5 8.02 -5.48 12.86
CA ALA A 5 6.63 -5.03 12.71
C ALA A 5 6.01 -4.50 14.02
N ASP A 6 6.35 -5.14 15.16
CA ASP A 6 5.82 -4.76 16.48
C ASP A 6 6.51 -3.52 17.08
N ALA A 7 7.60 -3.05 16.47
CA ALA A 7 8.31 -1.83 16.88
C ALA A 7 7.87 -0.59 16.09
N LEU A 8 6.84 -0.72 15.24
CA LEU A 8 6.30 0.39 14.48
C LEU A 8 5.50 1.32 15.39
N THR A 9 5.75 2.60 15.22
CA THR A 9 5.10 3.71 15.92
C THR A 9 4.32 4.58 14.95
N SER A 10 3.39 5.38 15.45
CA SER A 10 2.63 6.29 14.61
C SER A 10 3.57 7.25 13.87
N GLY A 11 3.36 7.38 12.55
CA GLY A 11 4.21 8.19 11.67
C GLY A 11 5.36 7.43 11.01
N ASP A 12 5.61 6.16 11.37
CA ASP A 12 6.57 5.33 10.64
C ASP A 12 6.07 5.02 9.22
N HIS A 13 6.96 5.18 8.23
CA HIS A 13 6.80 4.66 6.87
C HIS A 13 7.80 3.53 6.68
N VAL A 14 7.31 2.34 6.33
CA VAL A 14 8.15 1.16 6.16
C VAL A 14 7.82 0.46 4.84
N CYS A 15 8.86 0.09 4.11
CA CYS A 15 8.76 -0.82 2.98
C CYS A 15 9.17 -2.22 3.46
N ALA A 16 8.25 -3.17 3.39
CA ALA A 16 8.56 -4.57 3.65
C ALA A 16 9.34 -5.17 2.47
N VAL A 17 10.32 -6.03 2.76
CA VAL A 17 11.06 -6.82 1.77
C VAL A 17 10.78 -8.29 2.08
N PRO A 18 9.71 -8.87 1.52
CA PRO A 18 9.34 -10.26 1.80
C PRO A 18 10.21 -11.23 1.01
N ASP A 19 10.48 -12.40 1.58
CA ASP A 19 11.22 -13.47 0.91
C ASP A 19 10.35 -14.31 -0.04
N SER A 20 9.02 -14.20 0.10
CA SER A 20 8.03 -14.90 -0.73
C SER A 20 6.70 -14.13 -0.78
N THR A 21 5.83 -14.50 -1.71
CA THR A 21 4.46 -13.96 -1.77
C THR A 21 3.62 -14.35 -0.56
N GLU A 22 3.90 -15.51 0.03
CA GLU A 22 3.27 -15.97 1.28
C GLU A 22 3.69 -15.08 2.45
N HIS A 23 5.01 -14.85 2.62
CA HIS A 23 5.55 -13.96 3.65
C HIS A 23 5.02 -12.52 3.48
N LEU A 24 4.85 -12.05 2.25
CA LEU A 24 4.21 -10.77 1.97
C LEU A 24 2.75 -10.72 2.46
N GLY A 25 1.98 -11.76 2.17
CA GLY A 25 0.60 -11.88 2.63
C GLY A 25 0.49 -11.88 4.15
N GLU A 26 1.40 -12.58 4.83
CA GLU A 26 1.49 -12.62 6.30
C GLU A 26 1.78 -11.24 6.89
N LEU A 27 2.76 -10.52 6.35
CA LEU A 27 3.09 -9.17 6.81
C LEU A 27 1.92 -8.20 6.59
N ALA A 28 1.27 -8.27 5.43
CA ALA A 28 0.14 -7.42 5.11
C ALA A 28 -1.07 -7.71 6.02
N ALA A 29 -1.42 -8.99 6.20
CA ALA A 29 -2.51 -9.41 7.07
C ALA A 29 -2.26 -9.02 8.53
N ALA A 30 -1.07 -9.29 9.07
CA ALA A 30 -0.71 -8.92 10.44
C ALA A 30 -0.78 -7.40 10.67
N TYR A 31 -0.29 -6.60 9.72
CA TYR A 31 -0.34 -5.15 9.82
C TYR A 31 -1.77 -4.59 9.81
N VAL A 32 -2.64 -5.16 8.96
CA VAL A 32 -4.05 -4.76 8.88
C VAL A 32 -4.82 -5.22 10.13
N ALA A 33 -4.69 -6.47 10.52
CA ALA A 33 -5.35 -7.04 11.71
C ALA A 33 -5.00 -6.26 12.98
N HIS A 34 -3.72 -5.92 13.16
CA HIS A 34 -3.28 -5.13 14.31
C HIS A 34 -3.90 -3.72 14.33
N GLY A 35 -4.08 -3.09 13.16
CA GLY A 35 -4.76 -1.79 13.08
C GLY A 35 -6.26 -1.88 13.35
N LEU A 36 -6.91 -2.95 12.88
CA LEU A 36 -8.33 -3.21 13.14
C LEU A 36 -8.61 -3.40 14.64
N ASP A 37 -7.81 -4.22 15.32
CA ASP A 37 -7.88 -4.45 16.77
C ASP A 37 -7.73 -3.15 17.58
N ARG A 38 -6.91 -2.22 17.08
CA ARG A 38 -6.70 -0.90 17.69
C ARG A 38 -7.79 0.12 17.40
N GLY A 39 -8.82 -0.22 16.61
CA GLY A 39 -9.86 0.71 16.20
C GLY A 39 -9.34 1.80 15.26
N GLU A 40 -8.31 1.50 14.48
CA GLU A 40 -7.74 2.42 13.48
C GLU A 40 -8.40 2.21 12.12
N ARG A 41 -8.51 3.28 11.33
CA ARG A 41 -8.98 3.19 9.93
C ARG A 41 -7.84 2.78 9.02
N ILE A 42 -8.09 1.80 8.17
CA ILE A 42 -7.14 1.20 7.24
C ILE A 42 -7.53 1.58 5.82
N LEU A 43 -6.59 2.21 5.12
CA LEU A 43 -6.66 2.44 3.69
C LEU A 43 -5.71 1.47 3.01
N TYR A 44 -6.27 0.45 2.36
CA TYR A 44 -5.51 -0.52 1.60
C TYR A 44 -5.50 -0.14 0.12
N PHE A 45 -4.35 0.27 -0.39
CA PHE A 45 -4.14 0.56 -1.80
C PHE A 45 -3.97 -0.76 -2.54
N ASP A 46 -5.03 -1.19 -3.24
CA ASP A 46 -4.97 -2.37 -4.08
C ASP A 46 -3.99 -2.14 -5.23
N ASP A 47 -3.37 -3.24 -5.65
CA ASP A 47 -2.49 -3.30 -6.79
C ASP A 47 -2.58 -4.70 -7.39
N ASP A 48 -3.25 -4.79 -8.53
CA ASP A 48 -3.40 -6.03 -9.31
C ASP A 48 -4.01 -7.20 -8.53
N GLY A 49 -5.06 -6.93 -7.75
CA GLY A 49 -5.78 -7.96 -6.99
C GLY A 49 -5.09 -8.40 -5.69
N ALA A 50 -4.09 -7.65 -5.23
CA ALA A 50 -3.44 -7.90 -3.94
C ALA A 50 -4.43 -7.81 -2.76
N ALA A 51 -5.50 -7.02 -2.87
CA ALA A 51 -6.54 -6.93 -1.85
C ALA A 51 -7.29 -8.26 -1.65
N ASP A 52 -7.55 -9.02 -2.71
CA ASP A 52 -8.24 -10.31 -2.61
C ASP A 52 -7.40 -11.33 -1.83
N VAL A 53 -6.09 -11.32 -2.06
CA VAL A 53 -5.13 -12.17 -1.32
C VAL A 53 -5.08 -11.78 0.15
N LEU A 54 -5.05 -10.49 0.46
CA LEU A 54 -5.13 -9.98 1.83
C LEU A 54 -6.41 -10.45 2.52
N LEU A 55 -7.57 -10.19 1.91
CA LEU A 55 -8.87 -10.49 2.52
C LEU A 55 -9.02 -11.98 2.79
N ARG A 56 -8.62 -12.82 1.83
CA ARG A 56 -8.59 -14.27 2.01
C ARG A 56 -7.72 -14.67 3.21
N ARG A 57 -6.51 -14.11 3.33
CA ARG A 57 -5.60 -14.43 4.43
C ARG A 57 -6.15 -13.97 5.79
N LEU A 58 -6.73 -12.77 5.87
CA LEU A 58 -7.36 -12.28 7.09
C LEU A 58 -8.46 -13.24 7.58
N VAL A 59 -9.30 -13.73 6.66
CA VAL A 59 -10.34 -14.71 6.98
C VAL A 59 -9.74 -16.05 7.40
N GLU A 60 -8.71 -16.53 6.71
CA GLU A 60 -7.98 -17.77 7.06
C GLU A 60 -7.35 -17.68 8.46
N ASP A 61 -6.88 -16.49 8.87
CA ASP A 61 -6.31 -16.21 10.18
C ASP A 61 -7.37 -15.92 11.26
N GLY A 62 -8.67 -15.97 10.92
CA GLY A 62 -9.78 -15.77 11.85
C GLY A 62 -10.06 -14.30 12.21
N VAL A 63 -9.55 -13.36 11.42
CA VAL A 63 -9.82 -11.92 11.58
C VAL A 63 -11.17 -11.59 10.96
N GLU A 64 -12.01 -10.87 11.70
CA GLU A 64 -13.29 -10.38 11.21
C GLU A 64 -13.08 -9.19 10.26
N VAL A 65 -13.67 -9.24 9.07
CA VAL A 65 -13.44 -8.27 7.98
C VAL A 65 -14.72 -7.63 7.44
N ASP A 66 -15.87 -8.27 7.61
CA ASP A 66 -17.14 -7.84 7.02
C ASP A 66 -17.66 -6.56 7.68
N ASP A 67 -17.60 -6.46 9.01
CA ASP A 67 -17.98 -5.25 9.74
C ASP A 67 -17.00 -4.10 9.47
N PRO A 68 -15.66 -4.27 9.53
CA PRO A 68 -14.71 -3.25 9.14
C PRO A 68 -14.92 -2.71 7.73
N LEU A 69 -15.18 -3.58 6.75
CA LEU A 69 -15.49 -3.18 5.38
C LEU A 69 -16.81 -2.39 5.32
N ARG A 70 -17.87 -2.88 5.97
CA ARG A 70 -19.20 -2.26 5.95
C ARG A 70 -19.22 -0.87 6.57
N HIS A 71 -18.46 -0.64 7.64
CA HIS A 71 -18.44 0.64 8.36
C HIS A 71 -17.31 1.58 7.90
N GLY A 72 -16.51 1.17 6.92
CA GLY A 72 -15.42 1.98 6.38
C GLY A 72 -14.21 2.07 7.33
N GLN A 73 -14.07 1.14 8.26
CA GLN A 73 -12.85 0.97 9.03
C GLN A 73 -11.75 0.35 8.16
N LEU A 74 -12.07 -0.61 7.30
CA LEU A 74 -11.20 -1.11 6.23
C LEU A 74 -11.75 -0.63 4.89
N GLU A 75 -10.95 0.14 4.15
CA GLU A 75 -11.32 0.63 2.82
C GLU A 75 -10.28 0.14 1.80
N ILE A 76 -10.74 -0.62 0.80
CA ILE A 76 -9.93 -1.03 -0.33
C ILE A 76 -10.01 0.05 -1.41
N LEU A 77 -8.88 0.67 -1.70
CA LEU A 77 -8.73 1.66 -2.76
C LEU A 77 -8.36 0.95 -4.06
N PRO A 78 -9.06 1.22 -5.17
CA PRO A 78 -8.86 0.49 -6.42
C PRO A 78 -7.47 0.75 -7.02
N ALA A 79 -6.94 -0.24 -7.74
CA ALA A 79 -5.63 -0.18 -8.36
C ALA A 79 -5.42 1.06 -9.25
N GLU A 80 -6.45 1.54 -9.95
CA GLU A 80 -6.39 2.78 -10.74
C GLU A 80 -6.09 4.00 -9.88
N ARG A 81 -6.66 4.08 -8.67
CA ARG A 81 -6.38 5.16 -7.72
C ARG A 81 -4.95 5.06 -7.23
N THR A 82 -4.49 3.86 -6.88
CA THR A 82 -3.10 3.57 -6.49
C THR A 82 -2.11 4.03 -7.56
N ARG A 83 -2.29 3.57 -8.81
CA ARG A 83 -1.48 3.94 -9.98
C ARG A 83 -1.48 5.44 -10.27
N ARG A 84 -2.61 6.13 -10.05
CA ARG A 84 -2.72 7.58 -10.21
C ARG A 84 -1.90 8.33 -9.15
N THR A 85 -1.90 7.86 -7.91
CA THR A 85 -1.11 8.45 -6.82
C THR A 85 0.38 8.53 -7.19
N PHE A 86 0.94 7.49 -7.81
CA PHE A 86 2.36 7.47 -8.23
C PHE A 86 2.70 8.42 -9.40
N ARG A 87 1.70 9.01 -10.04
CA ARG A 87 1.86 10.03 -11.09
C ARG A 87 1.44 11.43 -10.64
N THR A 88 1.02 11.56 -9.39
CA THR A 88 0.52 12.81 -8.82
C THR A 88 1.67 13.59 -8.18
N PRO A 89 1.71 14.93 -8.27
CA PRO A 89 2.71 15.74 -7.56
C PRO A 89 2.74 15.43 -6.07
N LEU A 90 3.95 15.36 -5.49
CA LEU A 90 4.12 14.97 -4.09
C LEU A 90 3.36 15.89 -3.11
N SER A 91 3.23 17.17 -3.42
CA SER A 91 2.43 18.13 -2.63
C SER A 91 0.97 17.69 -2.51
N ASP A 92 0.41 17.19 -3.60
CA ASP A 92 -0.99 16.83 -3.70
C ASP A 92 -1.22 15.46 -3.04
N VAL A 93 -0.25 14.54 -3.17
CA VAL A 93 -0.23 13.28 -2.41
C VAL A 93 -0.18 13.55 -0.91
N HIS A 94 0.72 14.44 -0.47
CA HIS A 94 0.83 14.84 0.94
C HIS A 94 -0.47 15.47 1.45
N ALA A 95 -1.08 16.38 0.68
CA ALA A 95 -2.36 16.99 1.03
C ALA A 95 -3.48 15.94 1.14
N GLY A 96 -3.52 14.99 0.19
CA GLY A 96 -4.46 13.86 0.21
C GLY A 96 -4.29 12.97 1.45
N MET A 97 -3.06 12.55 1.75
CA MET A 97 -2.75 11.74 2.94
C MET A 97 -3.12 12.48 4.24
N SER A 98 -2.77 13.76 4.34
CA SER A 98 -3.11 14.61 5.49
C SER A 98 -4.62 14.72 5.68
N GLY A 99 -5.37 14.85 4.58
CA GLY A 99 -6.83 14.87 4.58
C GLY A 99 -7.46 13.56 5.08
N GLU A 100 -6.91 12.41 4.69
CA GLU A 100 -7.40 11.11 5.19
C GLU A 100 -7.14 10.91 6.69
N VAL A 101 -6.01 11.43 7.21
CA VAL A 101 -5.74 11.44 8.65
C VAL A 101 -6.75 12.31 9.39
N ALA A 102 -7.02 13.52 8.90
CA ALA A 102 -8.02 14.41 9.49
C ALA A 102 -9.42 13.77 9.48
N ARG A 103 -9.85 13.22 8.34
CA ARG A 103 -11.13 12.53 8.19
C ARG A 103 -11.27 11.35 9.15
N SER A 104 -10.20 10.57 9.33
CA SER A 104 -10.26 9.41 10.23
C SER A 104 -10.56 9.83 11.67
N ARG A 105 -10.02 10.97 12.12
CA ARG A 105 -10.32 11.55 13.44
C ARG A 105 -11.75 12.08 13.52
N GLU A 106 -12.24 12.73 12.47
CA GLU A 106 -13.62 13.22 12.40
C GLU A 106 -14.65 12.08 12.47
N LEU A 107 -14.32 10.93 11.88
CA LEU A 107 -15.13 9.71 11.93
C LEU A 107 -14.99 8.95 13.26
N GLY A 108 -14.13 9.41 14.18
CA GLY A 108 -13.97 8.82 15.51
C GLY A 108 -13.01 7.64 15.59
N TRP A 109 -12.20 7.39 14.56
CA TRP A 109 -11.19 6.33 14.58
C TRP A 109 -9.97 6.74 15.42
N ASN A 110 -9.33 5.76 16.07
CA ASN A 110 -8.18 5.99 16.94
C ASN A 110 -6.90 6.38 16.18
N GLY A 111 -6.88 6.18 14.85
CA GLY A 111 -5.76 6.46 13.98
C GLY A 111 -6.03 6.08 12.53
N THR A 112 -5.01 6.24 11.70
CA THR A 112 -5.05 5.90 10.26
C THR A 112 -3.83 5.08 9.91
N ARG A 113 -4.03 3.98 9.18
CA ARG A 113 -2.97 3.25 8.48
C ARG A 113 -3.22 3.32 6.99
N MET A 114 -2.13 3.51 6.26
CA MET A 114 -2.11 3.46 4.80
C MET A 114 -1.11 2.38 4.42
N THR A 115 -1.53 1.40 3.63
CA THR A 115 -0.67 0.31 3.17
C THR A 115 -1.15 -0.19 1.82
N GLY A 116 -0.31 -0.88 1.09
CA GLY A 116 -0.65 -1.42 -0.21
C GLY A 116 0.57 -2.01 -0.89
N GLN A 117 0.32 -2.68 -1.99
CA GLN A 117 1.37 -3.22 -2.84
C GLN A 117 1.72 -2.22 -3.95
N MET A 118 2.95 -2.30 -4.46
CA MET A 118 3.49 -1.35 -5.44
C MET A 118 4.13 -2.07 -6.65
N HIS A 119 3.71 -3.30 -6.93
CA HIS A 119 4.23 -4.09 -8.05
C HIS A 119 4.04 -3.36 -9.39
N SER A 120 2.88 -2.74 -9.62
CA SER A 120 2.64 -2.00 -10.88
C SER A 120 3.51 -0.78 -11.06
N VAL A 121 4.13 -0.25 -9.99
CA VAL A 121 5.06 0.89 -10.06
C VAL A 121 6.38 0.50 -10.73
N LEU A 122 6.69 -0.79 -10.80
CA LEU A 122 7.87 -1.32 -11.48
C LEU A 122 7.71 -1.34 -13.01
N GLU A 123 6.50 -1.18 -13.54
CA GLU A 123 6.29 -1.08 -14.97
C GLU A 123 6.90 0.23 -15.53
N ALA A 124 7.47 0.15 -16.73
CA ALA A 124 8.11 1.30 -17.36
C ALA A 124 7.09 2.46 -17.55
N GLY A 125 7.40 3.64 -17.01
CA GLY A 125 6.51 4.81 -17.07
C GLY A 125 5.37 4.79 -16.05
N ALA A 126 5.37 3.86 -15.09
CA ALA A 126 4.37 3.81 -14.03
C ALA A 126 4.54 4.92 -12.97
N ALA A 127 5.77 5.26 -12.62
CA ALA A 127 6.07 6.39 -11.74
C ALA A 127 6.35 7.65 -12.56
N GLY A 128 5.71 8.77 -12.19
CA GLY A 128 5.89 10.06 -12.89
C GLY A 128 7.29 10.67 -12.73
N THR A 129 8.10 10.13 -11.82
CA THR A 129 9.39 10.71 -11.41
C THR A 129 10.57 9.73 -11.42
N LEU A 130 10.34 8.43 -11.63
CA LEU A 130 11.45 7.48 -11.76
C LEU A 130 11.95 7.51 -13.21
N PRO A 131 13.21 7.94 -13.46
CA PRO A 131 13.77 7.79 -14.80
C PRO A 131 13.73 6.30 -15.17
N SER A 132 13.39 6.00 -16.42
CA SER A 132 13.51 4.64 -16.94
C SER A 132 14.91 4.13 -16.62
N THR A 133 15.00 2.95 -15.98
CA THR A 133 16.28 2.36 -15.54
C THR A 133 17.25 2.11 -16.70
N THR A 134 16.77 2.23 -17.95
CA THR A 134 17.58 2.27 -19.18
C THR A 134 18.71 3.31 -19.12
N ALA A 135 18.58 4.39 -18.34
CA ALA A 135 19.62 5.40 -18.22
C ALA A 135 20.72 5.11 -17.17
N CYS A 136 20.51 4.14 -16.26
CA CYS A 136 21.44 3.88 -15.15
C CYS A 136 22.19 2.55 -15.23
N TRP A 137 21.84 1.64 -16.15
CA TRP A 137 22.56 0.38 -16.32
C TRP A 137 23.40 0.38 -17.60
N PRO A 138 24.74 0.39 -17.53
CA PRO A 138 25.60 0.47 -18.71
C PRO A 138 25.56 -0.79 -19.63
N GLY A 139 24.71 -1.77 -19.32
CA GLY A 139 24.60 -3.03 -20.05
C GLY A 139 23.39 -3.19 -20.98
N SER A 140 22.36 -2.33 -20.91
CA SER A 140 21.13 -2.53 -21.69
C SER A 140 21.10 -1.71 -22.98
N SER A 141 21.92 -2.08 -23.97
CA SER A 141 21.73 -1.61 -25.35
C SER A 141 20.63 -2.43 -26.03
N ALA A 142 19.36 -2.05 -25.87
CA ALA A 142 18.28 -2.54 -26.71
C ALA A 142 18.22 -1.67 -27.99
N ARG A 143 18.63 -2.27 -29.12
CA ARG A 143 18.60 -1.68 -30.46
C ARG A 143 17.20 -1.13 -30.76
N ALA A 144 17.14 0.16 -31.07
CA ALA A 144 16.03 0.72 -31.83
C ALA A 144 15.90 -0.06 -33.15
N ARG A 145 14.77 -0.74 -33.35
CA ARG A 145 14.36 -1.16 -34.70
C ARG A 145 13.53 -0.03 -35.28
N ALA A 146 14.10 0.62 -36.29
CA ALA A 146 13.34 1.32 -37.30
C ALA A 146 12.65 0.27 -38.18
N GLY A 147 11.38 0.52 -38.52
CA GLY A 147 10.53 -0.32 -39.38
C GLY A 147 9.10 0.12 -39.25
#